data_AF-A0A496AMT9-F1
#
_entry.id   AF-A0A496AMT9-F1
#
_cell.length_a   1.000
_cell.length_b   1.000
_cell.length_c   1.000
_cell.angle_alpha   90.00
_cell.angle_beta   90.00
_cell.angle_gamma   90.00
#
_symmetry.space_group_name_H-M   'P 1'
#
loop_
_entity.id
_entity.type
_entity.pdbx_description
1 polymer ?
#
loop_
_entity_poly.entity_id
_entity_poly.type
_entity_poly.pdbx_seq_one_letter_code
_entity_poly.pdbx_strand_id
1 'polypeptide(L)'
;MKKRNWMGLFFVSIFCLFTTRMDTFAQDVYPLETPELVTQNNVSDISKIYSRMMAAVYLQRYTKDLSTSKQLYDELVIEVEDSAFVWYKRAQLRFQRLQDIRGAQKDVEKALEINPSYVPATWLLAQILAHRASYSGGREIRQLMQTLKRVTELDADHFMAHRMLSDISFQLRDYATAETSFKALTRIMPFHPEFHKSLGDLYIRQDKLQEAVDAYQRVIKIKPNDLNMLNTVGRIYYDIGKIKQAQESFMKAVEVEQNNVDANLGLGLVLQELAYEIQTLKNKQVNGESIDPTTLIRDAETYLGRAIFFSKEFLSKPNNDPQYALYQQKMLDAQYALANVYTIFEKHENAVEVYNKFLEEVPDHVGATYLIGSVYQMMGNFENAEIYLRKTLAMEPAHKNALNALGYLYAQQGIHLDEAEALIKRALKKAPSEGAYLDSLGWVFFKQGKFAEAVTTLENANQQAPNNVEILMHLGDAYLKIDEPEKAQRVWEQAQTIEPNNEEIHERLNQ
;
A
#
# COMPACT_ATOMS: atom_id res chain seq x y z
N MET A 1 -10.72 46.83 12.80
CA MET A 1 -11.41 46.42 11.55
C MET A 1 -10.93 47.31 10.40
N LYS A 2 -10.03 46.82 9.53
CA LYS A 2 -9.67 47.50 8.27
C LYS A 2 -10.13 46.60 7.12
N LYS A 3 -11.19 47.00 6.42
CA LYS A 3 -11.64 46.35 5.18
C LYS A 3 -10.51 46.46 4.14
N ARG A 4 -9.86 45.34 3.83
CA ARG A 4 -8.87 45.24 2.76
C ARG A 4 -9.63 45.36 1.42
N ASN A 5 -9.17 46.26 0.56
CA ASN A 5 -9.85 46.71 -0.65
C ASN A 5 -9.74 45.66 -1.77
N TRP A 6 -10.55 44.60 -1.73
CA TRP A 6 -10.57 43.52 -2.72
C TRP A 6 -11.05 43.96 -4.11
N MET A 7 -11.81 45.06 -4.21
CA MET A 7 -12.26 45.62 -5.49
C MET A 7 -11.12 46.24 -6.32
N GLY A 8 -10.10 46.81 -5.67
CA GLY A 8 -8.95 47.40 -6.39
C GLY A 8 -8.10 46.34 -7.10
N LEU A 9 -7.89 45.17 -6.46
CA LEU A 9 -7.15 44.05 -7.06
C LEU A 9 -7.93 43.37 -8.20
N PHE A 10 -9.26 43.35 -8.13
CA PHE A 10 -10.14 42.81 -9.18
C PHE A 10 -10.17 43.70 -10.43
N PHE A 11 -10.18 45.03 -10.27
CA PHE A 11 -10.09 45.96 -11.39
C PHE A 11 -8.70 45.98 -12.03
N VAL A 12 -7.62 45.90 -11.24
CA VAL A 12 -6.25 45.83 -11.76
C VAL A 12 -6.01 44.53 -12.53
N SER A 13 -6.56 43.39 -12.07
CA SER A 13 -6.41 42.10 -12.78
C SER A 13 -7.26 42.01 -14.05
N ILE A 14 -8.48 42.57 -14.08
CA ILE A 14 -9.27 42.69 -15.31
C ILE A 14 -8.57 43.65 -16.29
N PHE A 15 -8.06 44.79 -15.82
CA PHE A 15 -7.37 45.77 -16.66
C PHE A 15 -6.05 45.22 -17.21
N CYS A 16 -5.25 44.49 -16.41
CA CYS A 16 -4.05 43.81 -16.89
C CYS A 16 -4.39 42.68 -17.89
N LEU A 17 -5.40 41.84 -17.63
CA LEU A 17 -5.83 40.84 -18.61
C LEU A 17 -6.35 41.47 -19.91
N PHE A 18 -6.94 42.67 -19.80
CA PHE A 18 -7.46 43.43 -20.93
C PHE A 18 -6.34 44.03 -21.77
N THR A 19 -5.32 44.64 -21.15
CA THR A 19 -4.14 45.15 -21.86
C THR A 19 -3.31 44.03 -22.44
N THR A 20 -3.02 42.95 -21.71
CA THR A 20 -2.20 41.84 -22.21
C THR A 20 -2.87 41.08 -23.37
N ARG A 21 -4.21 40.94 -23.37
CA ARG A 21 -4.93 40.36 -24.51
C ARG A 21 -4.98 41.29 -25.72
N MET A 22 -5.04 42.59 -25.48
CA MET A 22 -4.94 43.57 -26.56
C MET A 22 -3.53 43.64 -27.14
N ASP A 23 -2.50 43.56 -26.31
CA ASP A 23 -1.11 43.60 -26.74
C ASP A 23 -0.76 42.36 -27.56
N THR A 24 -1.17 41.17 -27.10
CA THR A 24 -1.00 39.92 -27.86
C THR A 24 -1.80 39.92 -29.17
N PHE A 25 -3.05 40.40 -29.14
CA PHE A 25 -3.84 40.56 -30.35
C PHE A 25 -3.23 41.55 -31.34
N ALA A 26 -2.74 42.70 -30.85
CA ALA A 26 -2.11 43.72 -31.70
C ALA A 26 -0.81 43.21 -32.32
N GLN A 27 0.02 42.48 -31.56
CA GLN A 27 1.22 41.81 -32.05
C GLN A 27 0.91 40.73 -33.09
N ASP A 28 -0.17 39.97 -32.90
CA ASP A 28 -0.60 38.91 -33.84
C ASP A 28 -1.21 39.46 -35.13
N VAL A 29 -1.88 40.62 -35.09
CA VAL A 29 -2.51 41.22 -36.28
C VAL A 29 -1.51 42.07 -37.07
N TYR A 30 -0.57 42.74 -36.38
CA TYR A 30 0.52 43.48 -37.00
C TYR A 30 1.82 43.20 -36.24
N PRO A 31 2.75 42.38 -36.78
CA PRO A 31 4.05 42.16 -36.17
C PRO A 31 4.77 43.51 -36.11
N LEU A 32 4.92 44.06 -34.92
CA LEU A 32 5.59 45.34 -34.71
C LEU A 32 7.10 45.14 -34.93
N GLU A 33 7.56 45.20 -36.18
CA GLU A 33 9.00 45.11 -36.48
C GLU A 33 9.81 46.28 -35.88
N THR A 34 9.14 47.35 -35.45
CA THR A 34 9.64 48.34 -34.47
C THR A 34 8.45 49.01 -33.76
N PRO A 35 8.53 49.32 -32.44
CA PRO A 35 7.43 49.98 -31.71
C PRO A 35 7.05 51.38 -32.23
N GLU A 36 7.90 51.99 -33.05
CA GLU A 36 7.80 53.40 -33.47
C GLU A 36 6.92 53.62 -34.72
N LEU A 37 6.47 52.56 -35.42
CA LEU A 37 5.78 52.65 -36.72
C LEU A 37 4.27 52.32 -36.69
N VAL A 38 3.59 52.47 -35.54
CA VAL A 38 2.11 52.37 -35.50
C VAL A 38 1.48 53.65 -36.07
N THR A 39 1.05 53.61 -37.33
CA THR A 39 0.33 54.73 -37.96
C THR A 39 -1.10 54.86 -37.42
N GLN A 40 -1.69 56.07 -37.47
CA GLN A 40 -3.11 56.27 -37.08
C GLN A 40 -4.09 55.39 -37.86
N ASN A 41 -3.77 55.06 -39.12
CA ASN A 41 -4.57 54.15 -39.94
C ASN A 41 -4.53 52.71 -39.38
N ASN A 42 -3.35 52.22 -38.99
CA ASN A 42 -3.21 50.91 -38.35
C ASN A 42 -4.00 50.85 -37.03
N VAL A 43 -4.00 51.91 -36.22
CA VAL A 43 -4.81 51.96 -34.97
C VAL A 43 -6.31 51.90 -35.26
N SER A 44 -6.78 52.63 -36.28
CA SER A 44 -8.20 52.62 -36.67
C SER A 44 -8.65 51.23 -37.13
N ASP A 45 -7.83 50.54 -37.91
CA ASP A 45 -8.16 49.22 -38.43
C ASP A 45 -8.10 48.15 -37.32
N ILE A 46 -7.08 48.18 -36.45
CA ILE A 46 -7.02 47.33 -35.24
C ILE A 46 -8.28 47.54 -34.38
N SER A 47 -8.70 48.80 -34.19
CA SER A 47 -9.90 49.12 -33.41
C SER A 47 -11.17 48.51 -34.03
N LYS A 48 -11.36 48.60 -35.34
CA LYS A 48 -12.51 47.98 -36.04
C LYS A 48 -12.51 46.46 -35.91
N ILE A 49 -11.37 45.80 -36.15
CA ILE A 49 -11.24 44.35 -36.06
C ILE A 49 -11.57 43.91 -34.62
N TYR A 50 -10.96 44.56 -33.62
CA TYR A 50 -11.23 44.27 -32.22
C TYR A 50 -12.70 44.50 -31.83
N SER A 51 -13.33 45.59 -32.29
CA SER A 51 -14.74 45.87 -32.05
C SER A 51 -15.64 44.76 -32.61
N ARG A 52 -15.38 44.26 -33.83
CA ARG A 52 -16.12 43.14 -34.40
C ARG A 52 -15.90 41.84 -33.63
N MET A 53 -14.68 41.57 -33.18
CA MET A 53 -14.39 40.40 -32.33
C MET A 53 -15.16 40.46 -31.01
N MET A 54 -15.15 41.63 -30.36
CA MET A 54 -15.88 41.84 -29.11
C MET A 54 -17.39 41.74 -29.32
N ALA A 55 -17.92 42.28 -30.43
CA ALA A 55 -19.30 42.09 -30.82
C ALA A 55 -19.62 40.59 -31.01
N ALA A 56 -18.76 39.84 -31.70
CA ALA A 56 -18.95 38.42 -31.91
C ALA A 56 -18.94 37.63 -30.59
N VAL A 57 -18.06 37.95 -29.63
CA VAL A 57 -18.03 37.35 -28.29
C VAL A 57 -19.27 37.74 -27.46
N TYR A 58 -19.68 39.02 -27.53
CA TYR A 58 -20.87 39.51 -26.84
C TYR A 58 -22.11 38.77 -27.32
N LEU A 59 -22.26 38.61 -28.64
CA LEU A 59 -23.37 37.89 -29.24
C LEU A 59 -23.45 36.45 -28.72
N GLN A 60 -22.32 35.75 -28.62
CA GLN A 60 -22.26 34.39 -28.07
C GLN A 60 -22.70 34.31 -26.60
N ARG A 61 -22.22 35.23 -25.76
CA ARG A 61 -22.36 35.12 -24.30
C ARG A 61 -23.69 35.63 -23.79
N TYR A 62 -24.20 36.72 -24.38
CA TYR A 62 -25.33 37.45 -23.83
C TYR A 62 -26.61 37.26 -24.65
N THR A 63 -26.52 37.38 -25.97
CA THR A 63 -27.70 37.28 -26.84
C THR A 63 -27.97 35.85 -27.35
N LYS A 64 -26.95 34.98 -27.30
CA LYS A 64 -26.93 33.64 -27.91
C LYS A 64 -27.18 33.64 -29.43
N ASP A 65 -27.00 34.77 -30.10
CA ASP A 65 -27.04 34.87 -31.56
C ASP A 65 -25.75 34.32 -32.17
N LEU A 66 -25.72 33.00 -32.35
CA LEU A 66 -24.57 32.28 -32.89
C LEU A 66 -24.42 32.49 -34.40
N SER A 67 -25.52 32.78 -35.12
CA SER A 67 -25.51 33.08 -36.57
C SER A 67 -24.71 34.33 -36.88
N THR A 68 -25.05 35.44 -36.24
CA THR A 68 -24.37 36.73 -36.47
C THR A 68 -22.94 36.68 -35.95
N SER A 69 -22.71 36.00 -34.82
CA SER A 69 -21.35 35.77 -34.32
C SER A 69 -20.49 34.99 -35.33
N LYS A 70 -21.03 33.92 -35.92
CA LYS A 70 -20.34 33.13 -36.94
C LYS A 70 -20.01 33.99 -38.16
N GLN A 71 -20.97 34.77 -38.67
CA GLN A 71 -20.75 35.63 -39.82
C GLN A 71 -19.60 36.61 -39.58
N LEU A 72 -19.57 37.28 -38.42
CA LEU A 72 -18.49 38.19 -38.06
C LEU A 72 -17.13 37.48 -38.06
N TYR A 73 -17.05 36.26 -37.52
CA TYR A 73 -15.81 35.50 -37.55
C TYR A 73 -15.42 35.00 -38.95
N ASP A 74 -16.39 34.66 -39.80
CA ASP A 74 -16.13 34.27 -41.19
C ASP A 74 -15.58 35.44 -42.02
N GLU A 75 -16.05 36.67 -41.78
CA GLU A 75 -15.49 37.89 -42.38
C GLU A 75 -14.10 38.21 -41.80
N LEU A 76 -13.94 38.11 -40.49
CA LEU A 76 -12.70 38.43 -39.78
C LEU A 76 -11.52 37.58 -40.24
N VAL A 77 -11.69 36.27 -40.43
CA VAL A 77 -10.57 35.41 -40.86
C VAL A 77 -10.12 35.67 -42.31
N ILE A 78 -10.94 36.35 -43.13
CA ILE A 78 -10.56 36.76 -44.49
C ILE A 78 -9.78 38.07 -44.41
N GLU A 79 -10.22 39.00 -43.56
CA GLU A 79 -9.58 40.31 -43.40
C GLU A 79 -8.22 40.23 -42.69
N VAL A 80 -8.05 39.28 -41.77
CA VAL A 80 -6.79 39.04 -41.04
C VAL A 80 -6.39 37.57 -41.11
N GLU A 81 -6.12 37.10 -42.34
CA GLU A 81 -5.82 35.69 -42.61
C GLU A 81 -4.54 35.17 -41.93
N ASP A 82 -3.61 36.06 -41.59
CA ASP A 82 -2.35 35.73 -40.90
C ASP A 82 -2.45 35.82 -39.37
N SER A 83 -3.64 36.02 -38.79
CA SER A 83 -3.81 36.11 -37.34
C SER A 83 -4.22 34.78 -36.71
N ALA A 84 -3.28 34.08 -36.08
CA ALA A 84 -3.54 32.82 -35.35
C ALA A 84 -4.63 32.99 -34.27
N PHE A 85 -4.68 34.14 -33.61
CA PHE A 85 -5.71 34.46 -32.62
C PHE A 85 -7.13 34.44 -33.19
N VAL A 86 -7.35 35.04 -34.36
CA VAL A 86 -8.70 35.13 -34.98
C VAL A 86 -9.17 33.76 -35.45
N TRP A 87 -8.29 33.00 -36.09
CA TRP A 87 -8.56 31.61 -36.46
C TRP A 87 -8.92 30.75 -35.25
N TYR A 88 -8.16 30.86 -34.15
CA TYR A 88 -8.48 30.20 -32.89
C TYR A 88 -9.84 30.60 -32.32
N LYS A 89 -10.20 31.89 -32.36
CA LYS A 89 -11.50 32.36 -31.85
C LYS A 89 -12.68 31.81 -32.64
N ARG A 90 -12.54 31.72 -33.96
CA ARG A 90 -13.55 31.06 -34.79
C ARG A 90 -13.61 29.56 -34.53
N ALA A 91 -12.45 28.90 -34.39
CA ALA A 91 -12.38 27.49 -34.02
C ALA A 91 -13.09 27.22 -32.69
N GLN A 92 -12.87 28.08 -31.70
CA GLN A 92 -13.49 28.00 -30.38
C GLN A 92 -15.02 28.09 -30.48
N LEU A 93 -15.54 29.04 -31.26
CA LEU A 93 -16.98 29.16 -31.53
C LEU A 93 -17.52 27.88 -32.19
N ARG A 94 -16.85 27.40 -33.24
CA ARG A 94 -17.26 26.21 -34.01
C ARG A 94 -17.33 24.97 -33.12
N PHE A 95 -16.31 24.75 -32.30
CA PHE A 95 -16.25 23.60 -31.40
C PHE A 95 -17.25 23.69 -30.24
N GLN A 96 -17.24 24.80 -29.50
CA GLN A 96 -17.96 24.89 -28.22
C GLN A 96 -19.44 25.23 -28.36
N ARG A 97 -19.86 25.88 -29.46
CA ARG A 97 -21.23 26.40 -29.62
C ARG A 97 -21.96 25.84 -30.81
N LEU A 98 -21.27 25.67 -31.94
CA LEU A 98 -21.89 25.22 -33.19
C LEU A 98 -21.82 23.70 -33.41
N GLN A 99 -21.05 22.98 -32.59
CA GLN A 99 -20.77 21.55 -32.75
C GLN A 99 -20.16 21.18 -34.11
N ASP A 100 -19.54 22.16 -34.80
CA ASP A 100 -18.83 21.95 -36.06
C ASP A 100 -17.37 21.53 -35.76
N ILE A 101 -17.19 20.25 -35.43
CA ILE A 101 -15.89 19.70 -35.01
C ILE A 101 -14.89 19.72 -36.16
N ARG A 102 -15.32 19.42 -37.40
CA ARG A 102 -14.45 19.38 -38.58
C ARG A 102 -13.99 20.78 -38.96
N GLY A 103 -14.91 21.76 -38.98
CA GLY A 103 -14.56 23.15 -39.24
C GLY A 103 -13.71 23.76 -38.14
N ALA A 104 -13.95 23.40 -36.88
CA ALA A 104 -13.10 23.81 -35.78
C ALA A 104 -11.68 23.27 -35.92
N GLN A 105 -11.51 21.99 -36.26
CA GLN A 105 -10.17 21.41 -36.43
C GLN A 105 -9.39 22.10 -37.54
N LYS A 106 -10.01 22.37 -38.69
CA LYS A 106 -9.36 23.10 -39.79
C LYS A 106 -8.89 24.50 -39.36
N ASP A 107 -9.72 25.21 -38.60
CA ASP A 107 -9.38 26.54 -38.10
C ASP A 107 -8.24 26.48 -37.08
N VAL A 108 -8.20 25.46 -36.22
CA VAL A 108 -7.08 25.24 -35.30
C VAL A 108 -5.79 24.91 -36.07
N GLU A 109 -5.86 24.04 -37.07
CA GLU A 109 -4.72 23.70 -37.92
C GLU A 109 -4.16 24.94 -38.62
N LYS A 110 -5.02 25.83 -39.15
CA LYS A 110 -4.58 27.10 -39.73
C LYS A 110 -3.96 28.03 -38.69
N ALA A 111 -4.53 28.13 -37.50
CA ALA A 111 -3.94 28.91 -36.40
C ALA A 111 -2.54 28.42 -36.01
N LEU A 112 -2.33 27.09 -36.02
CA LEU A 112 -1.04 26.48 -35.70
C LEU A 112 -0.03 26.50 -36.86
N GLU A 113 -0.50 26.56 -38.11
CA GLU A 113 0.34 26.83 -39.29
C GLU A 113 0.97 28.22 -39.19
N ILE A 114 0.17 29.22 -38.80
CA ILE A 114 0.61 30.61 -38.60
C ILE A 114 1.53 30.72 -37.37
N ASN A 115 1.10 30.14 -36.24
CA ASN A 115 1.86 30.20 -34.99
C ASN A 115 1.94 28.81 -34.31
N PRO A 116 3.01 28.03 -34.58
CA PRO A 116 3.20 26.69 -34.01
C PRO A 116 3.40 26.63 -32.49
N SER A 117 3.65 27.76 -31.82
CA SER A 117 3.81 27.85 -30.36
C SER A 117 2.56 28.39 -29.66
N TYR A 118 1.45 28.57 -30.39
CA TYR A 118 0.23 29.13 -29.83
C TYR A 118 -0.50 28.14 -28.91
N VAL A 119 -0.26 28.27 -27.60
CA VAL A 119 -0.80 27.40 -26.54
C VAL A 119 -2.33 27.26 -26.61
N PRO A 120 -3.14 28.35 -26.74
CA PRO A 120 -4.60 28.22 -26.76
C PRO A 120 -5.14 27.39 -27.92
N ALA A 121 -4.54 27.50 -29.12
CA ALA A 121 -4.91 26.67 -30.27
C ALA A 121 -4.45 25.21 -30.09
N THR A 122 -3.24 24.98 -29.57
CA THR A 122 -2.73 23.63 -29.28
C THR A 122 -3.62 22.93 -28.24
N TRP A 123 -4.05 23.66 -27.21
CA TRP A 123 -4.98 23.16 -26.20
C TRP A 123 -6.38 22.88 -26.78
N LEU A 124 -6.91 23.73 -27.66
CA LEU A 124 -8.18 23.48 -28.34
C LEU A 124 -8.09 22.26 -29.26
N LEU A 125 -6.96 22.02 -29.92
CA LEU A 125 -6.70 20.79 -30.67
C LEU A 125 -6.80 19.56 -29.75
N ALA A 126 -6.18 19.62 -28.57
CA ALA A 126 -6.26 18.54 -27.59
C ALA A 126 -7.71 18.27 -27.16
N GLN A 127 -8.53 19.31 -26.94
CA GLN A 127 -9.95 19.13 -26.63
C GLN A 127 -10.74 18.46 -27.77
N ILE A 128 -10.48 18.87 -29.02
CA ILE A 128 -11.10 18.27 -30.21
C ILE A 128 -10.71 16.79 -30.32
N LEU A 129 -9.43 16.47 -30.14
CA LEU A 129 -8.93 15.10 -30.16
C LEU A 129 -9.50 14.26 -29.03
N ALA A 130 -9.64 14.81 -27.82
CA ALA A 130 -10.27 14.13 -26.69
C ALA A 130 -11.75 13.83 -26.95
N HIS A 131 -12.49 14.79 -27.49
CA HIS A 131 -13.88 14.56 -27.90
C HIS A 131 -13.95 13.43 -28.92
N ARG A 132 -13.07 13.39 -29.92
CA ARG A 132 -13.04 12.31 -30.92
C ARG A 132 -12.65 10.96 -30.33
N ALA A 133 -11.64 10.92 -29.45
CA ALA A 133 -11.18 9.71 -28.78
C ALA A 133 -12.27 9.07 -27.90
N SER A 134 -13.28 9.83 -27.45
CA SER A 134 -14.46 9.24 -26.78
C SER A 134 -15.31 8.38 -27.71
N TYR A 135 -15.22 8.58 -29.03
CA TYR A 135 -15.98 7.85 -30.06
C TYR A 135 -15.10 6.97 -30.96
N SER A 136 -13.79 7.14 -30.95
CA SER A 136 -12.84 6.38 -31.78
C SER A 136 -11.64 5.87 -30.97
N GLY A 137 -11.13 4.69 -31.34
CA GLY A 137 -10.18 3.90 -30.55
C GLY A 137 -8.74 4.46 -30.47
N GLY A 138 -7.76 3.55 -30.33
CA GLY A 138 -6.41 3.90 -29.86
C GLY A 138 -5.54 4.84 -30.72
N ARG A 139 -5.93 5.20 -31.95
CA ARG A 139 -5.15 6.15 -32.78
C ARG A 139 -5.31 7.58 -32.27
N GLU A 140 -6.54 7.99 -31.98
CA GLU A 140 -6.87 9.32 -31.51
C GLU A 140 -6.31 9.58 -30.11
N ILE A 141 -6.24 8.56 -29.26
CA ILE A 141 -5.59 8.64 -27.94
C ILE A 141 -4.09 8.95 -28.08
N ARG A 142 -3.39 8.33 -29.05
CA ARG A 142 -1.97 8.63 -29.30
C ARG A 142 -1.75 10.07 -29.75
N GLN A 143 -2.57 10.56 -30.68
CA GLN A 143 -2.49 11.94 -31.14
C GLN A 143 -2.80 12.91 -29.98
N LEU A 144 -3.84 12.64 -29.20
CA LEU A 144 -4.18 13.41 -28.01
C LEU A 144 -3.01 13.51 -27.04
N MET A 145 -2.37 12.38 -26.71
CA MET A 145 -1.21 12.38 -25.80
C MET A 145 -0.05 13.21 -26.34
N GLN A 146 0.26 13.13 -27.63
CA GLN A 146 1.29 13.96 -28.27
C GLN A 146 0.94 15.45 -28.19
N THR A 147 -0.30 15.82 -28.49
CA THR A 147 -0.76 17.20 -28.40
C THR A 147 -0.75 17.70 -26.95
N LEU A 148 -1.15 16.90 -25.97
CA LEU A 148 -1.08 17.25 -24.55
C LEU A 148 0.37 17.45 -24.08
N LYS A 149 1.31 16.59 -24.49
CA LYS A 149 2.75 16.77 -24.24
C LYS A 149 3.24 18.09 -24.84
N ARG A 150 2.83 18.41 -26.07
CA ARG A 150 3.15 19.69 -26.71
C ARG A 150 2.60 20.89 -25.94
N VAL A 151 1.38 20.82 -25.40
CA VAL A 151 0.84 21.88 -24.53
C VAL A 151 1.75 22.07 -23.31
N THR A 152 2.18 20.99 -22.66
CA THR A 152 3.06 21.08 -21.49
C THR A 152 4.50 21.52 -21.79
N GLU A 153 4.98 21.34 -23.02
CA GLU A 153 6.27 21.89 -23.47
C GLU A 153 6.20 23.41 -23.67
N LEU A 154 5.08 23.90 -24.20
CA LEU A 154 4.85 25.32 -24.46
C LEU A 154 4.45 26.08 -23.19
N ASP A 155 3.72 25.43 -22.29
CA ASP A 155 3.30 25.94 -20.98
C ASP A 155 3.49 24.84 -19.91
N ALA A 156 4.65 24.88 -19.24
CA ALA A 156 5.06 23.90 -18.24
C ALA A 156 4.09 23.80 -17.04
N ASP A 157 3.28 24.83 -16.80
CA ASP A 157 2.35 24.91 -15.66
C ASP A 157 0.88 24.76 -16.11
N HIS A 158 0.64 24.31 -17.35
CA HIS A 158 -0.71 24.14 -17.89
C HIS A 158 -1.49 23.03 -17.17
N PHE A 159 -2.22 23.43 -16.13
CA PHE A 159 -2.91 22.53 -15.20
C PHE A 159 -3.78 21.48 -15.88
N MET A 160 -4.66 21.89 -16.81
CA MET A 160 -5.60 20.95 -17.45
C MET A 160 -4.90 19.94 -18.36
N ALA A 161 -3.74 20.30 -18.93
CA ALA A 161 -2.99 19.40 -19.78
C ALA A 161 -2.30 18.33 -18.93
N HIS A 162 -1.65 18.73 -17.83
CA HIS A 162 -1.09 17.77 -16.87
C HIS A 162 -2.16 16.86 -16.28
N ARG A 163 -3.35 17.37 -15.96
CA ARG A 163 -4.46 16.54 -15.45
C ARG A 163 -4.90 15.48 -16.46
N MET A 164 -5.16 15.87 -17.70
CA MET A 164 -5.56 14.90 -18.74
C MET A 164 -4.43 13.92 -19.06
N LEU A 165 -3.20 14.42 -19.13
CA LEU A 165 -2.04 13.60 -19.46
C LEU A 165 -1.73 12.60 -18.35
N SER A 166 -1.82 12.98 -17.07
CA SER A 166 -1.63 12.07 -15.95
C SER A 166 -2.67 10.95 -15.94
N ASP A 167 -3.95 11.29 -16.12
CA ASP A 167 -5.06 10.33 -16.06
C ASP A 167 -4.98 9.30 -17.20
N ILE A 168 -4.78 9.78 -18.43
CA ILE A 168 -4.65 8.91 -19.61
C ILE A 168 -3.39 8.05 -19.51
N SER A 169 -2.25 8.63 -19.12
CA SER A 169 -0.99 7.90 -19.04
C SER A 169 -1.03 6.84 -17.94
N PHE A 170 -1.67 7.14 -16.80
CA PHE A 170 -1.89 6.17 -15.71
C PHE A 170 -2.73 4.98 -16.17
N GLN A 171 -3.83 5.22 -16.89
CA GLN A 171 -4.69 4.15 -17.44
C GLN A 171 -3.95 3.28 -18.46
N LEU A 172 -3.14 3.89 -19.33
CA LEU A 172 -2.34 3.19 -20.34
C LEU A 172 -1.05 2.56 -19.79
N ARG A 173 -0.78 2.69 -18.48
CA ARG A 173 0.44 2.23 -17.81
C ARG A 173 1.73 2.91 -18.33
N ASP A 174 1.62 4.08 -18.97
CA ASP A 174 2.75 4.97 -19.22
C ASP A 174 3.09 5.74 -17.93
N TYR A 175 3.66 5.00 -16.97
CA TYR A 175 3.90 5.52 -15.63
C TYR A 175 4.93 6.65 -15.58
N ALA A 176 5.87 6.72 -16.52
CA ALA A 176 6.86 7.79 -16.58
C ALA A 176 6.22 9.15 -16.92
N THR A 177 5.33 9.16 -17.93
CA THR A 177 4.57 10.37 -18.26
C THR A 177 3.60 10.72 -17.13
N ALA A 178 2.91 9.72 -16.55
CA ALA A 178 2.00 9.94 -15.44
C ALA A 178 2.70 10.56 -14.22
N GLU A 179 3.88 10.06 -13.85
CA GLU A 179 4.68 10.57 -12.74
C GLU A 179 5.06 12.04 -12.95
N THR A 180 5.53 12.37 -14.15
CA THR A 180 5.92 13.74 -14.53
C THR A 180 4.73 14.70 -14.38
N SER A 181 3.57 14.32 -14.91
CA SER A 181 2.37 15.15 -14.83
C SER A 181 1.78 15.24 -13.42
N PHE A 182 1.74 14.16 -12.64
CA PHE A 182 1.30 14.23 -11.24
C PHE A 182 2.23 15.11 -10.39
N LYS A 183 3.56 15.04 -10.58
CA LYS A 183 4.52 15.95 -9.92
C LYS A 183 4.29 17.41 -10.32
N ALA A 184 3.94 17.68 -11.58
CA ALA A 184 3.58 19.03 -12.00
C ALA A 184 2.29 19.51 -11.27
N LEU A 185 1.27 18.65 -11.16
CA LEU A 185 0.03 18.99 -10.45
C LEU A 185 0.26 19.28 -8.95
N THR A 186 1.13 18.51 -8.29
CA THR A 186 1.49 18.78 -6.88
C THR A 186 2.35 20.04 -6.72
N ARG A 187 3.10 20.46 -7.75
CA ARG A 187 3.80 21.75 -7.76
C ARG A 187 2.84 22.93 -7.97
N ILE A 188 1.89 22.79 -8.90
CA ILE A 188 0.91 23.84 -9.22
C ILE A 188 -0.06 24.06 -8.04
N MET A 189 -0.51 22.97 -7.40
CA MET A 189 -1.42 23.01 -6.26
C MET A 189 -0.89 22.17 -5.08
N PRO A 190 0.09 22.69 -4.31
CA PRO A 190 0.79 21.93 -3.28
C PRO A 190 -0.07 21.54 -2.08
N PHE A 191 -1.17 22.24 -1.83
CA PHE A 191 -2.09 21.97 -0.72
C PHE A 191 -3.36 21.22 -1.15
N HIS A 192 -3.39 20.66 -2.37
CA HIS A 192 -4.51 19.87 -2.84
C HIS A 192 -4.25 18.37 -2.63
N PRO A 193 -4.96 17.71 -1.70
CA PRO A 193 -4.63 16.36 -1.25
C PRO A 193 -4.77 15.31 -2.35
N GLU A 194 -5.74 15.45 -3.27
CA GLU A 194 -5.96 14.46 -4.32
C GLU A 194 -4.74 14.26 -5.24
N PHE A 195 -3.93 15.29 -5.51
CA PHE A 195 -2.77 15.11 -6.41
C PHE A 195 -1.63 14.34 -5.73
N HIS A 196 -1.43 14.58 -4.43
CA HIS A 196 -0.48 13.78 -3.64
C HIS A 196 -0.98 12.33 -3.50
N LYS A 197 -2.29 12.14 -3.34
CA LYS A 197 -2.90 10.80 -3.34
C LYS A 197 -2.72 10.09 -4.67
N SER A 198 -3.04 10.72 -5.81
CA SER A 198 -2.83 10.13 -7.14
C SER A 198 -1.37 9.79 -7.42
N LEU A 199 -0.43 10.61 -6.95
CA LEU A 199 0.99 10.32 -7.03
C LEU A 199 1.37 9.09 -6.17
N GLY A 200 0.80 8.98 -4.96
CA GLY A 200 0.95 7.80 -4.12
C GLY A 200 0.38 6.54 -4.77
N ASP A 201 -0.83 6.61 -5.33
CA ASP A 201 -1.48 5.50 -6.04
C ASP A 201 -0.67 5.04 -7.26
N LEU A 202 -0.02 5.97 -7.97
CA LEU A 202 0.94 5.65 -9.02
C LEU A 202 2.15 4.90 -8.50
N TYR A 203 2.75 5.32 -7.40
CA TYR A 203 3.89 4.62 -6.82
C TYR A 203 3.53 3.22 -6.32
N ILE A 204 2.33 3.01 -5.78
CA ILE A 204 1.82 1.67 -5.46
C ILE A 204 1.77 0.79 -6.72
N ARG A 205 1.30 1.32 -7.86
CA ARG A 205 1.27 0.56 -9.13
C ARG A 205 2.66 0.23 -9.68
N GLN A 206 3.68 0.97 -9.27
CA GLN A 206 5.09 0.75 -9.63
C GLN A 206 5.84 -0.08 -8.57
N ASP A 207 5.18 -0.55 -7.51
CA ASP A 207 5.80 -1.23 -6.36
C ASP A 207 6.85 -0.36 -5.61
N LYS A 208 6.73 0.96 -5.74
CA LYS A 208 7.58 1.96 -5.07
C LYS A 208 6.96 2.38 -3.74
N LEU A 209 6.95 1.45 -2.79
CA LEU A 209 6.20 1.58 -1.53
C LEU A 209 6.66 2.77 -0.66
N GLN A 210 7.97 3.07 -0.63
CA GLN A 210 8.48 4.19 0.16
C GLN A 210 8.05 5.55 -0.43
N GLU A 211 8.13 5.72 -1.74
CA GLU A 211 7.68 6.94 -2.42
C GLU A 211 6.16 7.13 -2.31
N ALA A 212 5.39 6.03 -2.30
CA ALA A 212 3.96 6.06 -2.03
C ALA A 212 3.67 6.61 -0.63
N VAL A 213 4.38 6.13 0.39
CA VAL A 213 4.29 6.63 1.77
C VAL A 213 4.60 8.12 1.83
N ASP A 214 5.68 8.58 1.20
CA ASP A 214 6.06 10.00 1.21
C ASP A 214 4.97 10.89 0.60
N ALA A 215 4.34 10.43 -0.48
CA ALA A 215 3.21 11.10 -1.12
C ALA A 215 1.97 11.12 -0.22
N TYR A 216 1.58 10.00 0.37
CA TYR A 216 0.44 9.94 1.29
C TYR A 216 0.68 10.72 2.59
N GLN A 217 1.91 10.80 3.09
CA GLN A 217 2.24 11.67 4.22
C GLN A 217 2.00 13.16 3.91
N ARG A 218 2.12 13.60 2.65
CA ARG A 218 1.69 14.95 2.25
C ARG A 218 0.18 15.11 2.38
N VAL A 219 -0.59 14.08 2.04
CA VAL A 219 -2.04 14.06 2.25
C VAL A 219 -2.37 14.19 3.74
N ILE A 220 -1.73 13.41 4.60
CA ILE A 220 -1.92 13.45 6.07
C ILE A 220 -1.51 14.82 6.64
N LYS A 221 -0.43 15.44 6.14
CA LYS A 221 -0.06 16.81 6.56
C LYS A 221 -1.13 17.85 6.24
N ILE A 222 -1.88 17.66 5.14
CA ILE A 222 -2.98 18.55 4.73
C ILE A 222 -4.27 18.19 5.50
N LYS A 223 -4.53 16.89 5.70
CA LYS A 223 -5.69 16.33 6.41
C LYS A 223 -5.21 15.36 7.51
N PRO A 224 -4.86 15.86 8.71
CA PRO A 224 -4.24 15.05 9.77
C PRO A 224 -5.07 13.86 10.24
N ASN A 225 -6.40 13.96 10.13
CA ASN A 225 -7.35 12.95 10.62
C ASN A 225 -7.98 12.13 9.47
N ASP A 226 -7.33 12.05 8.31
CA ASP A 226 -7.79 11.20 7.21
C ASP A 226 -7.50 9.72 7.54
N LEU A 227 -8.49 9.06 8.16
CA LEU A 227 -8.40 7.66 8.61
C LEU A 227 -7.97 6.70 7.50
N ASN A 228 -8.48 6.89 6.28
CA ASN A 228 -8.13 6.03 5.15
C ASN A 228 -6.63 6.14 4.83
N MET A 229 -6.07 7.36 4.86
CA MET A 229 -4.65 7.58 4.64
C MET A 229 -3.79 7.10 5.80
N LEU A 230 -4.20 7.31 7.06
CA LEU A 230 -3.49 6.80 8.23
C LEU A 230 -3.40 5.26 8.19
N ASN A 231 -4.51 4.58 7.91
CA ASN A 231 -4.55 3.12 7.78
C ASN A 231 -3.74 2.62 6.58
N THR A 232 -3.82 3.31 5.44
CA THR A 232 -3.06 2.93 4.24
C THR A 232 -1.56 3.06 4.47
N VAL A 233 -1.10 4.16 5.07
CA VAL A 233 0.31 4.38 5.40
C VAL A 233 0.78 3.39 6.46
N GLY A 234 -0.02 3.12 7.50
CA GLY A 234 0.28 2.11 8.51
C GLY A 234 0.47 0.72 7.90
N ARG A 235 -0.41 0.31 6.98
CA ARG A 235 -0.30 -0.96 6.26
C ARG A 235 0.95 -1.02 5.40
N ILE A 236 1.23 0.02 4.60
CA ILE A 236 2.45 0.04 3.77
C ILE A 236 3.70 -0.03 4.64
N TYR A 237 3.73 0.66 5.78
CA TYR A 237 4.85 0.56 6.72
C TYR A 237 5.03 -0.85 7.28
N TYR A 238 3.93 -1.54 7.60
CA TYR A 238 3.96 -2.92 8.04
C TYR A 238 4.52 -3.83 6.94
N ASP A 239 4.03 -3.69 5.71
CA ASP A 239 4.44 -4.50 4.55
C ASP A 239 5.95 -4.35 4.21
N ILE A 240 6.53 -3.17 4.44
CA ILE A 240 7.98 -2.92 4.24
C ILE A 240 8.84 -3.18 5.49
N GLY A 241 8.27 -3.78 6.54
CA GLY A 241 8.98 -4.13 7.78
C GLY A 241 9.32 -2.94 8.69
N LYS A 242 8.72 -1.78 8.46
CA LYS A 242 8.90 -0.58 9.30
C LYS A 242 7.91 -0.57 10.46
N ILE A 243 8.06 -1.55 11.35
CA ILE A 243 7.11 -1.88 12.43
C ILE A 243 6.80 -0.67 13.33
N LYS A 244 7.82 0.10 13.74
CA LYS A 244 7.62 1.29 14.58
C LYS A 244 6.77 2.37 13.90
N GLN A 245 7.05 2.68 12.63
CA GLN A 245 6.26 3.66 11.88
C GLN A 245 4.83 3.17 11.58
N ALA A 246 4.66 1.85 11.38
CA ALA A 246 3.34 1.24 11.25
C ALA A 246 2.52 1.44 12.53
N GLN A 247 3.12 1.14 13.69
CA GLN A 247 2.52 1.33 15.00
C GLN A 247 2.07 2.79 15.20
N GLU A 248 2.95 3.75 14.98
CA GLU A 248 2.63 5.19 15.14
C GLU A 248 1.46 5.63 14.23
N SER A 249 1.39 5.09 13.00
CA SER A 249 0.34 5.44 12.05
C SER A 249 -1.01 4.87 12.46
N PHE A 250 -1.06 3.61 12.87
CA PHE A 250 -2.29 2.99 13.36
C PHE A 250 -2.73 3.53 14.71
N MET A 251 -1.80 3.88 15.62
CA MET A 251 -2.13 4.55 16.89
C MET A 251 -2.85 5.88 16.63
N LYS A 252 -2.36 6.70 15.70
CA LYS A 252 -3.05 7.94 15.29
C LYS A 252 -4.44 7.66 14.72
N ALA A 253 -4.62 6.59 13.94
CA ALA A 253 -5.93 6.21 13.43
C ALA A 253 -6.90 5.82 14.56
N VAL A 254 -6.44 5.06 15.56
CA VAL A 254 -7.24 4.71 16.76
C VAL A 254 -7.53 5.94 17.64
N GLU A 255 -6.61 6.91 17.73
CA GLU A 255 -6.86 8.18 18.43
C GLU A 255 -7.99 8.98 17.77
N VAL A 256 -8.06 8.96 16.44
CA VAL A 256 -9.13 9.62 15.67
C VAL A 256 -10.45 8.85 15.79
N GLU A 257 -10.42 7.53 15.65
CA GLU A 257 -11.59 6.66 15.75
C GLU A 257 -11.24 5.35 16.47
N GLN A 258 -11.63 5.26 17.76
CA GLN A 258 -11.27 4.11 18.60
C GLN A 258 -11.84 2.78 18.12
N ASN A 259 -13.00 2.81 17.44
CA ASN A 259 -13.70 1.66 16.89
C ASN A 259 -13.32 1.34 15.44
N ASN A 260 -12.29 1.99 14.88
CA ASN A 260 -11.85 1.73 13.52
C ASN A 260 -11.23 0.32 13.41
N VAL A 261 -11.91 -0.59 12.72
CA VAL A 261 -11.49 -2.00 12.63
C VAL A 261 -10.13 -2.14 11.97
N ASP A 262 -9.86 -1.40 10.90
CA ASP A 262 -8.59 -1.46 10.16
C ASP A 262 -7.39 -1.05 11.03
N ALA A 263 -7.54 0.03 11.81
CA ALA A 263 -6.50 0.50 12.70
C ALA A 263 -6.24 -0.47 13.86
N ASN A 264 -7.31 -1.00 14.46
CA ASN A 264 -7.21 -1.96 15.55
C ASN A 264 -6.59 -3.29 15.08
N LEU A 265 -6.99 -3.80 13.91
CA LEU A 265 -6.37 -4.98 13.30
C LEU A 265 -4.89 -4.71 12.98
N GLY A 266 -4.58 -3.55 12.37
CA GLY A 266 -3.21 -3.15 12.07
C GLY A 266 -2.29 -3.11 13.30
N LEU A 267 -2.76 -2.53 14.41
CA LEU A 267 -2.02 -2.57 15.69
C LEU A 267 -1.88 -3.99 16.22
N GLY A 268 -2.93 -4.80 16.15
CA GLY A 268 -2.87 -6.20 16.56
C GLY A 268 -1.81 -7.01 15.81
N LEU A 269 -1.72 -6.84 14.49
CA LEU A 269 -0.70 -7.47 13.64
C LEU A 269 0.71 -6.97 13.96
N VAL A 270 0.87 -5.67 14.22
CA VAL A 270 2.14 -5.09 14.71
C VAL A 270 2.57 -5.72 16.04
N LEU A 271 1.63 -5.88 16.98
CA LEU A 271 1.91 -6.47 18.29
C LEU A 271 2.23 -7.97 18.19
N GLN A 272 1.58 -8.70 17.28
CA GLN A 272 1.93 -10.09 16.98
C GLN A 272 3.36 -10.20 16.45
N GLU A 273 3.76 -9.30 15.54
CA GLU A 273 5.13 -9.29 15.01
C GLU A 273 6.16 -9.01 16.11
N LEU A 274 5.88 -8.04 16.98
CA LEU A 274 6.73 -7.75 18.14
C LEU A 274 6.77 -8.92 19.13
N ALA A 275 5.68 -9.66 19.31
CA ALA A 275 5.66 -10.87 20.13
C ALA A 275 6.61 -11.94 19.56
N TYR A 276 6.58 -12.14 18.25
CA TYR A 276 7.47 -13.07 17.57
C TYR A 276 8.95 -12.63 17.66
N GLU A 277 9.23 -11.33 17.53
CA GLU A 277 10.58 -10.78 17.71
C GLU A 277 11.11 -11.01 19.13
N ILE A 278 10.28 -10.77 20.16
CA ILE A 278 10.64 -11.04 21.57
C ILE A 278 10.95 -12.54 21.78
N GLN A 279 10.11 -13.42 21.25
CA GLN A 279 10.28 -14.87 21.37
C GLN A 279 11.58 -15.34 20.70
N THR A 280 11.85 -14.87 19.48
CA THR A 280 13.02 -15.27 18.70
C THR A 280 14.33 -14.71 19.26
N LEU A 281 14.33 -13.48 19.77
CA LEU A 281 15.53 -12.83 20.30
C LEU A 281 15.85 -13.20 21.76
N LYS A 282 15.02 -14.02 22.43
CA LYS A 282 15.20 -14.47 23.83
C LYS A 282 15.71 -13.33 24.74
N ASN A 283 14.95 -12.24 24.85
CA ASN A 283 15.27 -11.07 25.67
C ASN A 283 16.51 -10.24 25.28
N LYS A 284 17.07 -10.38 24.08
CA LYS A 284 17.97 -9.34 23.54
C LYS A 284 17.12 -8.18 23.01
N GLN A 285 17.03 -7.12 23.81
CA GLN A 285 16.42 -5.82 23.53
C GLN A 285 15.96 -5.61 22.07
N VAL A 286 14.66 -5.44 21.85
CA VAL A 286 14.14 -4.96 20.57
C VAL A 286 14.46 -3.47 20.48
N ASN A 287 15.40 -3.07 19.61
CA ASN A 287 15.81 -1.68 19.41
C ASN A 287 16.29 -0.93 20.68
N GLY A 288 16.81 -1.64 21.68
CA GLY A 288 17.31 -1.03 22.92
C GLY A 288 16.23 -0.73 23.98
N GLU A 289 14.96 -1.05 23.72
CA GLU A 289 13.85 -0.87 24.65
C GLU A 289 13.39 -2.23 25.20
N SER A 290 13.17 -2.30 26.52
CA SER A 290 12.56 -3.48 27.17
C SER A 290 11.06 -3.44 26.90
N ILE A 291 10.57 -4.31 26.02
CA ILE A 291 9.13 -4.51 25.87
C ILE A 291 8.66 -5.44 26.99
N ASP A 292 7.82 -4.94 27.89
CA ASP A 292 7.18 -5.78 28.91
C ASP A 292 6.16 -6.73 28.23
N PRO A 293 6.38 -8.05 28.27
CA PRO A 293 5.47 -9.05 27.71
C PRO A 293 4.03 -8.88 28.20
N THR A 294 3.83 -8.48 29.47
CA THR A 294 2.50 -8.31 30.07
C THR A 294 1.73 -7.19 29.41
N THR A 295 2.41 -6.05 29.18
CA THR A 295 1.84 -4.90 28.50
C THR A 295 1.50 -5.22 27.05
N LEU A 296 2.39 -5.93 26.34
CA LEU A 296 2.16 -6.30 24.95
C LEU A 296 0.92 -7.20 24.81
N ILE A 297 0.79 -8.25 25.62
CA ILE A 297 -0.37 -9.14 25.59
C ILE A 297 -1.66 -8.35 25.80
N ARG A 298 -1.71 -7.51 26.85
CA ARG A 298 -2.88 -6.70 27.18
C ARG A 298 -3.27 -5.75 26.04
N ASP A 299 -2.29 -5.12 25.41
CA ASP A 299 -2.54 -4.21 24.30
C ASP A 299 -3.01 -4.98 23.06
N ALA A 300 -2.48 -6.18 22.80
CA ALA A 300 -2.93 -7.05 21.72
C ALA A 300 -4.38 -7.52 21.95
N GLU A 301 -4.72 -7.97 23.16
CA GLU A 301 -6.10 -8.29 23.56
C GLU A 301 -7.05 -7.11 23.33
N THR A 302 -6.59 -5.90 23.66
CA THR A 302 -7.38 -4.67 23.51
C THR A 302 -7.66 -4.38 22.05
N TYR A 303 -6.63 -4.33 21.20
CA TYR A 303 -6.79 -3.93 19.80
C TYR A 303 -7.42 -5.05 18.97
N LEU A 304 -6.95 -6.29 19.08
CA LEU A 304 -7.55 -7.42 18.35
C LEU A 304 -8.97 -7.70 18.84
N GLY A 305 -9.23 -7.61 20.14
CA GLY A 305 -10.57 -7.74 20.71
C GLY A 305 -11.55 -6.68 20.16
N ARG A 306 -11.11 -5.42 20.03
CA ARG A 306 -11.90 -4.36 19.38
C ARG A 306 -12.15 -4.66 17.90
N ALA A 307 -11.13 -5.08 17.16
CA ALA A 307 -11.28 -5.45 15.75
C ALA A 307 -12.31 -6.57 15.56
N ILE A 308 -12.26 -7.61 16.40
CA ILE A 308 -13.24 -8.72 16.40
C ILE A 308 -14.64 -8.20 16.74
N PHE A 309 -14.77 -7.43 17.84
CA PHE A 309 -16.05 -6.93 18.32
C PHE A 309 -16.76 -6.06 17.27
N PHE A 310 -16.08 -5.04 16.74
CA PHE A 310 -16.68 -4.12 15.77
C PHE A 310 -16.91 -4.75 14.41
N SER A 311 -16.10 -5.75 14.03
CA SER A 311 -16.39 -6.56 12.84
C SER A 311 -17.67 -7.38 13.02
N LYS A 312 -17.83 -8.03 14.18
CA LYS A 312 -19.06 -8.77 14.50
C LYS A 312 -20.29 -7.85 14.57
N GLU A 313 -20.15 -6.65 15.12
CA GLU A 313 -21.22 -5.64 15.12
C GLU A 313 -21.62 -5.27 13.68
N PHE A 314 -20.65 -5.06 12.78
CA PHE A 314 -20.92 -4.83 11.36
C PHE A 314 -21.66 -6.01 10.71
N LEU A 315 -21.19 -7.24 10.94
CA LEU A 315 -21.74 -8.47 10.37
C LEU A 315 -23.13 -8.86 10.91
N SER A 316 -23.58 -8.24 12.01
CA SER A 316 -24.94 -8.43 12.54
C SER A 316 -26.03 -7.79 11.67
N LYS A 317 -25.64 -6.91 10.73
CA LYS A 317 -26.52 -6.26 9.76
C LYS A 317 -26.78 -7.19 8.55
N PRO A 318 -27.86 -6.99 7.78
CA PRO A 318 -28.17 -7.84 6.62
C PRO A 318 -27.01 -7.94 5.61
N ASN A 319 -26.75 -9.14 5.10
CA ASN A 319 -25.64 -9.49 4.19
C ASN A 319 -25.80 -8.96 2.74
N ASN A 320 -26.20 -7.69 2.59
CA ASN A 320 -26.32 -7.03 1.28
C ASN A 320 -25.25 -5.96 1.08
N ASP A 321 -24.42 -5.69 2.09
CA ASP A 321 -23.33 -4.72 2.01
C ASP A 321 -22.13 -5.32 1.25
N PRO A 322 -21.59 -4.66 0.20
CA PRO A 322 -20.40 -5.13 -0.50
C PRO A 322 -19.17 -5.36 0.39
N GLN A 323 -19.14 -4.79 1.59
CA GLN A 323 -18.04 -4.94 2.56
C GLN A 323 -18.23 -6.13 3.51
N TYR A 324 -19.33 -6.89 3.44
CA TYR A 324 -19.59 -8.00 4.36
C TYR A 324 -18.45 -9.03 4.38
N ALA A 325 -18.04 -9.52 3.21
CA ALA A 325 -16.93 -10.47 3.09
C ALA A 325 -15.61 -9.88 3.62
N LEU A 326 -15.38 -8.57 3.41
CA LEU A 326 -14.18 -7.89 3.90
C LEU A 326 -14.15 -7.84 5.43
N TYR A 327 -15.27 -7.51 6.08
CA TYR A 327 -15.35 -7.49 7.55
C TYR A 327 -15.31 -8.89 8.16
N GLN A 328 -15.85 -9.91 7.46
CA GLN A 328 -15.68 -11.30 7.86
C GLN A 328 -14.20 -11.69 7.86
N GLN A 329 -13.47 -11.37 6.78
CA GLN A 329 -12.03 -11.63 6.72
C GLN A 329 -11.26 -10.90 7.83
N LYS A 330 -11.52 -9.60 8.05
CA LYS A 330 -10.87 -8.82 9.12
C LYS A 330 -11.10 -9.41 10.51
N MET A 331 -12.31 -9.91 10.77
CA MET A 331 -12.62 -10.59 12.03
C MET A 331 -11.79 -11.86 12.21
N LEU A 332 -11.72 -12.68 11.16
CA LEU A 332 -10.96 -13.94 11.16
C LEU A 332 -9.45 -13.69 11.31
N ASP A 333 -8.91 -12.70 10.59
CA ASP A 333 -7.51 -12.27 10.70
C ASP A 333 -7.20 -11.83 12.15
N ALA A 334 -8.11 -11.06 12.77
CA ALA A 334 -7.94 -10.62 14.15
C ALA A 334 -8.00 -11.77 15.17
N GLN A 335 -8.89 -12.75 14.95
CA GLN A 335 -8.96 -13.95 15.79
C GLN A 335 -7.69 -14.79 15.69
N TYR A 336 -7.22 -15.04 14.46
CA TYR A 336 -6.00 -15.80 14.23
C TYR A 336 -4.79 -15.12 14.85
N ALA A 337 -4.66 -13.81 14.67
CA ALA A 337 -3.58 -13.03 15.27
C ALA A 337 -3.61 -13.08 16.81
N LEU A 338 -4.80 -13.00 17.41
CA LEU A 338 -4.94 -13.04 18.87
C LEU A 338 -4.57 -14.42 19.43
N ALA A 339 -4.98 -15.49 18.76
CA ALA A 339 -4.60 -16.85 19.13
C ALA A 339 -3.08 -17.07 19.02
N ASN A 340 -2.44 -16.50 18.00
CA ASN A 340 -0.97 -16.52 17.85
C ASN A 340 -0.28 -15.79 18.99
N VAL A 341 -0.74 -14.59 19.38
CA VAL A 341 -0.19 -13.86 20.52
C VAL A 341 -0.32 -14.68 21.80
N TYR A 342 -1.49 -15.27 22.07
CA TYR A 342 -1.67 -16.15 23.23
C TYR A 342 -0.76 -17.38 23.19
N THR A 343 -0.51 -17.95 22.00
CA THR A 343 0.42 -19.07 21.83
C THR A 343 1.85 -18.67 22.19
N ILE A 344 2.31 -17.50 21.71
CA ILE A 344 3.67 -17.00 21.95
C ILE A 344 3.94 -16.76 23.43
N PHE A 345 2.95 -16.26 24.17
CA PHE A 345 3.07 -15.97 25.60
C PHE A 345 2.51 -17.07 26.50
N GLU A 346 2.37 -18.29 25.98
CA GLU A 346 2.00 -19.48 26.76
C GLU A 346 0.65 -19.36 27.50
N LYS A 347 -0.26 -18.54 26.97
CA LYS A 347 -1.66 -18.45 27.44
C LYS A 347 -2.49 -19.53 26.75
N HIS A 348 -2.17 -20.78 27.04
CA HIS A 348 -2.64 -21.93 26.28
C HIS A 348 -4.17 -22.06 26.25
N GLU A 349 -4.86 -21.86 27.38
CA GLU A 349 -6.32 -21.95 27.44
C GLU A 349 -6.99 -20.87 26.58
N ASN A 350 -6.48 -19.64 26.64
CA ASN A 350 -6.97 -18.54 25.82
C ASN A 350 -6.71 -18.80 24.32
N ALA A 351 -5.53 -19.31 23.97
CA ALA A 351 -5.19 -19.66 22.58
C ALA A 351 -6.16 -20.71 22.03
N VAL A 352 -6.42 -21.79 22.78
CA VAL A 352 -7.36 -22.85 22.40
C VAL A 352 -8.77 -22.30 22.20
N GLU A 353 -9.26 -21.45 23.12
CA GLU A 353 -10.59 -20.84 22.99
C GLU A 353 -10.72 -20.04 21.68
N VAL A 354 -9.73 -19.21 21.36
CA VAL A 354 -9.77 -18.37 20.16
C VAL A 354 -9.56 -19.18 18.89
N TYR A 355 -8.65 -20.17 18.87
CA TYR A 355 -8.50 -21.05 17.71
C TYR A 355 -9.76 -21.88 17.43
N ASN A 356 -10.44 -22.38 18.46
CA ASN A 356 -11.70 -23.11 18.25
C ASN A 356 -12.75 -22.22 17.58
N LYS A 357 -12.94 -20.98 18.06
CA LYS A 357 -13.85 -20.02 17.41
C LYS A 357 -13.47 -19.71 15.96
N PHE A 358 -12.17 -19.59 15.67
CA PHE A 358 -11.69 -19.37 14.31
C PHE A 358 -11.94 -20.59 13.41
N LEU A 359 -11.67 -21.81 13.91
CA LEU A 359 -11.85 -23.06 13.17
C LEU A 359 -13.32 -23.47 12.99
N GLU A 360 -14.25 -22.94 13.78
CA GLU A 360 -15.69 -23.06 13.51
C GLU A 360 -16.07 -22.39 12.18
N GLU A 361 -15.44 -21.26 11.86
CA GLU A 361 -15.68 -20.49 10.64
C GLU A 361 -14.78 -20.96 9.47
N VAL A 362 -13.55 -21.41 9.78
CA VAL A 362 -12.58 -21.88 8.78
C VAL A 362 -12.04 -23.28 9.14
N PRO A 363 -12.85 -24.35 9.00
CA PRO A 363 -12.52 -25.69 9.51
C PRO A 363 -11.28 -26.34 8.91
N ASP A 364 -10.90 -25.94 7.71
CA ASP A 364 -9.81 -26.53 6.92
C ASP A 364 -8.55 -25.63 6.88
N HIS A 365 -8.42 -24.71 7.84
CA HIS A 365 -7.23 -23.86 7.94
C HIS A 365 -6.04 -24.62 8.54
N VAL A 366 -5.09 -25.01 7.69
CA VAL A 366 -3.91 -25.83 8.05
C VAL A 366 -3.08 -25.20 9.17
N GLY A 367 -2.77 -23.90 9.08
CA GLY A 367 -1.94 -23.19 10.08
C GLY A 367 -2.54 -23.23 11.49
N ALA A 368 -3.75 -22.70 11.67
CA ALA A 368 -4.52 -22.80 12.92
C ALA A 368 -4.68 -24.23 13.44
N THR A 369 -4.95 -25.22 12.57
CA THR A 369 -5.09 -26.63 12.97
C THR A 369 -3.78 -27.21 13.51
N TYR A 370 -2.64 -26.85 12.91
CA TYR A 370 -1.32 -27.19 13.43
C TYR A 370 -1.07 -26.51 14.77
N LEU A 371 -1.27 -25.19 14.85
CA LEU A 371 -0.94 -24.40 16.02
C LEU A 371 -1.78 -24.81 17.25
N ILE A 372 -3.08 -25.05 17.09
CA ILE A 372 -3.91 -25.55 18.20
C ILE A 372 -3.45 -26.95 18.66
N GLY A 373 -3.01 -27.82 17.74
CA GLY A 373 -2.41 -29.11 18.09
C GLY A 373 -1.11 -28.96 18.90
N SER A 374 -0.24 -28.03 18.51
CA SER A 374 0.96 -27.68 19.27
C SER A 374 0.64 -27.09 20.65
N VAL A 375 -0.40 -26.27 20.77
CA VAL A 375 -0.85 -25.73 22.06
C VAL A 375 -1.36 -26.85 22.97
N TYR A 376 -2.18 -27.78 22.45
CA TYR A 376 -2.61 -28.95 23.23
C TYR A 376 -1.43 -29.81 23.68
N GLN A 377 -0.39 -29.94 22.85
CA GLN A 377 0.84 -30.65 23.22
C GLN A 377 1.55 -29.95 24.39
N MET A 378 1.69 -28.62 24.35
CA MET A 378 2.29 -27.84 25.46
C MET A 378 1.47 -27.95 26.76
N MET A 379 0.15 -28.08 26.67
CA MET A 379 -0.73 -28.34 27.81
C MET A 379 -0.63 -29.78 28.35
N GLY A 380 0.11 -30.67 27.69
CA GLY A 380 0.13 -32.10 28.01
C GLY A 380 -1.15 -32.84 27.62
N ASN A 381 -2.06 -32.21 26.87
CA ASN A 381 -3.26 -32.86 26.34
C ASN A 381 -2.93 -33.60 25.06
N PHE A 382 -2.26 -34.74 25.21
CA PHE A 382 -1.74 -35.52 24.09
C PHE A 382 -2.82 -36.06 23.16
N GLU A 383 -4.00 -36.38 23.70
CA GLU A 383 -5.14 -36.88 22.92
C GLU A 383 -5.60 -35.84 21.88
N ASN A 384 -5.86 -34.60 22.31
CA ASN A 384 -6.26 -33.54 21.39
C ASN A 384 -5.09 -33.11 20.49
N ALA A 385 -3.86 -33.07 21.00
CA ALA A 385 -2.69 -32.77 20.19
C ALA A 385 -2.57 -33.73 19.00
N GLU A 386 -2.69 -35.04 19.23
CA GLU A 386 -2.66 -36.05 18.17
C GLU A 386 -3.80 -35.85 17.17
N ILE A 387 -5.04 -35.62 17.63
CA ILE A 387 -6.20 -35.39 16.76
C ILE A 387 -5.92 -34.25 15.79
N TYR A 388 -5.49 -33.09 16.30
CA TYR A 388 -5.25 -31.90 15.48
C TYR A 388 -4.02 -32.04 14.58
N LEU A 389 -2.93 -32.65 15.06
CA LEU A 389 -1.74 -32.90 14.23
C LEU A 389 -2.02 -33.89 13.10
N ARG A 390 -2.77 -34.97 13.37
CA ARG A 390 -3.23 -35.90 12.32
C ARG A 390 -4.18 -35.21 11.33
N LYS A 391 -5.07 -34.34 11.80
CA LYS A 391 -5.93 -33.52 10.92
C LYS A 391 -5.10 -32.62 10.01
N THR A 392 -4.06 -31.96 10.54
CA THR A 392 -3.12 -31.17 9.73
C THR A 392 -2.45 -32.03 8.65
N LEU A 393 -1.97 -33.22 9.00
CA LEU A 393 -1.33 -34.14 8.04
C LEU A 393 -2.31 -34.76 7.04
N ALA A 394 -3.60 -34.83 7.35
CA ALA A 394 -4.62 -35.24 6.40
C ALA A 394 -4.85 -34.17 5.32
N MET A 395 -4.80 -32.89 5.69
CA MET A 395 -4.91 -31.76 4.75
C MET A 395 -3.61 -31.53 3.98
N GLU A 396 -2.47 -31.58 4.67
CA GLU A 396 -1.15 -31.38 4.10
C GLU A 396 -0.17 -32.50 4.54
N PRO A 397 -0.11 -33.63 3.81
CA PRO A 397 0.73 -34.77 4.18
C PRO A 397 2.24 -34.50 4.25
N ALA A 398 2.70 -33.38 3.71
CA ALA A 398 4.10 -32.97 3.70
C ALA A 398 4.40 -31.82 4.68
N HIS A 399 3.46 -31.45 5.54
CA HIS A 399 3.63 -30.35 6.50
C HIS A 399 4.72 -30.68 7.52
N LYS A 400 5.92 -30.14 7.30
CA LYS A 400 7.15 -30.50 8.04
C LYS A 400 7.02 -30.33 9.56
N ASN A 401 6.39 -29.24 10.02
CA ASN A 401 6.24 -28.96 11.44
C ASN A 401 5.28 -29.95 12.12
N ALA A 402 4.22 -30.38 11.42
CA ALA A 402 3.26 -31.34 11.98
C ALA A 402 3.81 -32.77 11.98
N LEU A 403 4.59 -33.14 10.97
CA LEU A 403 5.35 -34.39 10.96
C LEU A 403 6.30 -34.45 12.16
N ASN A 404 7.05 -33.38 12.40
CA ASN A 404 7.95 -33.31 13.55
C ASN A 404 7.19 -33.33 14.88
N ALA A 405 6.18 -32.48 15.04
CA ALA A 405 5.41 -32.38 16.29
C ALA A 405 4.71 -33.70 16.64
N LEU A 406 4.12 -34.40 15.67
CA LEU A 406 3.48 -35.70 15.91
C LEU A 406 4.51 -36.78 16.28
N GLY A 407 5.66 -36.80 15.61
CA GLY A 407 6.74 -37.73 15.97
C GLY A 407 7.30 -37.44 17.36
N TYR A 408 7.52 -36.17 17.71
CA TYR A 408 7.97 -35.77 19.04
C TYR A 408 6.93 -36.09 20.11
N LEU A 409 5.63 -35.88 19.84
CA LEU A 409 4.53 -36.25 20.73
C LEU A 409 4.53 -37.76 21.09
N TYR A 410 4.83 -38.61 20.11
CA TYR A 410 4.98 -40.05 20.32
C TYR A 410 6.25 -40.40 21.11
N ALA A 411 7.37 -39.75 20.80
CA ALA A 411 8.62 -39.92 21.54
C ALA A 411 8.47 -39.52 23.02
N GLN A 412 7.81 -38.38 23.29
CA GLN A 412 7.57 -37.86 24.63
C GLN A 412 6.78 -38.86 25.49
N GLN A 413 5.79 -39.52 24.90
CA GLN A 413 4.98 -40.55 25.55
C GLN A 413 5.62 -41.95 25.55
N GLY A 414 6.68 -42.18 24.77
CA GLY A 414 7.31 -43.50 24.63
C GLY A 414 6.46 -44.52 23.84
N ILE A 415 5.53 -44.05 23.01
CA ILE A 415 4.62 -44.89 22.20
C ILE A 415 4.93 -44.71 20.72
N HIS A 416 4.49 -45.65 19.87
CA HIS A 416 4.58 -45.55 18.40
C HIS A 416 5.97 -45.13 17.87
N LEU A 417 7.06 -45.55 18.52
CA LEU A 417 8.41 -45.02 18.27
C LEU A 417 8.90 -45.24 16.83
N ASP A 418 8.51 -46.33 16.19
CA ASP A 418 8.85 -46.58 14.77
C ASP A 418 8.11 -45.61 13.82
N GLU A 419 6.86 -45.28 14.13
CA GLU A 419 6.10 -44.26 13.39
C GLU A 419 6.69 -42.88 13.62
N ALA A 420 7.06 -42.56 14.88
CA ALA A 420 7.74 -41.32 15.24
C ALA A 420 9.02 -41.11 14.42
N GLU A 421 9.87 -42.15 14.35
CA GLU A 421 11.09 -42.13 13.54
C GLU A 421 10.79 -41.85 12.06
N ALA A 422 9.79 -42.54 11.49
CA ALA A 422 9.40 -42.37 10.09
C ALA A 422 8.85 -40.97 9.79
N LEU A 423 8.03 -40.41 10.71
CA LEU A 423 7.47 -39.06 10.59
C LEU A 423 8.58 -38.00 10.61
N ILE A 424 9.49 -38.04 11.59
CA ILE A 424 10.56 -37.05 11.72
C ILE A 424 11.57 -37.18 10.56
N LYS A 425 11.90 -38.39 10.11
CA LYS A 425 12.73 -38.59 8.91
C LYS A 425 12.08 -37.97 7.66
N ARG A 426 10.75 -38.00 7.54
CA ARG A 426 10.03 -37.29 6.46
C ARG A 426 10.13 -35.78 6.60
N ALA A 427 10.07 -35.24 7.82
CA ALA A 427 10.30 -33.81 8.07
C ALA A 427 11.74 -33.38 7.69
N LEU A 428 12.74 -34.15 8.13
CA LEU A 428 14.16 -33.92 7.82
C LEU A 428 14.47 -34.05 6.33
N LYS A 429 13.74 -34.87 5.57
CA LYS A 429 13.90 -34.89 4.10
C LYS A 429 13.64 -33.51 3.46
N LYS A 430 12.83 -32.66 4.08
CA LYS A 430 12.53 -31.29 3.62
C LYS A 430 13.43 -30.24 4.27
N ALA A 431 13.84 -30.45 5.51
CA ALA A 431 14.75 -29.55 6.22
C ALA A 431 15.88 -30.37 6.89
N PRO A 432 16.91 -30.79 6.14
CA PRO A 432 17.90 -31.77 6.61
C PRO A 432 18.78 -31.29 7.75
N SER A 433 18.90 -29.97 7.92
CA SER A 433 19.73 -29.31 8.92
C SER A 433 18.91 -28.57 9.98
N GLU A 434 17.61 -28.88 10.10
CA GLU A 434 16.77 -28.24 11.11
C GLU A 434 17.07 -28.82 12.50
N GLY A 435 17.71 -28.03 13.37
CA GLY A 435 18.20 -28.47 14.67
C GLY A 435 17.10 -29.05 15.56
N ALA A 436 15.93 -28.42 15.58
CA ALA A 436 14.78 -28.92 16.36
C ALA A 436 14.27 -30.28 15.88
N TYR A 437 14.36 -30.58 14.58
CA TYR A 437 13.93 -31.86 14.04
C TYR A 437 14.97 -32.96 14.29
N LEU A 438 16.26 -32.60 14.23
CA LEU A 438 17.35 -33.49 14.61
C LEU A 438 17.26 -33.84 16.10
N ASP A 439 16.95 -32.87 16.95
CA ASP A 439 16.70 -33.10 18.38
C ASP A 439 15.55 -34.08 18.60
N SER A 440 14.40 -33.83 17.96
CA SER A 440 13.25 -34.73 18.04
C SER A 440 13.60 -36.16 17.58
N LEU A 441 14.40 -36.32 16.51
CA LEU A 441 14.85 -37.64 16.04
C LEU A 441 15.82 -38.29 17.03
N GLY A 442 16.75 -37.52 17.58
CA GLY A 442 17.66 -37.97 18.63
C GLY A 442 16.92 -38.47 19.86
N TRP A 443 15.85 -37.76 20.26
CA TRP A 443 14.99 -38.17 21.35
C TRP A 443 14.20 -39.46 21.04
N VAL A 444 13.73 -39.64 19.80
CA VAL A 444 13.16 -40.93 19.37
C VAL A 444 14.17 -42.06 19.52
N PHE A 445 15.41 -41.89 19.05
CA PHE A 445 16.46 -42.90 19.20
C PHE A 445 16.78 -43.19 20.66
N PHE A 446 16.80 -42.16 21.51
CA PHE A 446 16.97 -42.32 22.95
C PHE A 446 15.86 -43.19 23.56
N LYS A 447 14.59 -42.90 23.23
CA LYS A 447 13.43 -43.66 23.71
C LYS A 447 13.38 -45.09 23.17
N GLN A 448 13.93 -45.34 21.98
CA GLN A 448 14.11 -46.68 21.41
C GLN A 448 15.29 -47.46 22.04
N GLY A 449 16.11 -46.83 22.89
CA GLY A 449 17.32 -47.43 23.46
C GLY A 449 18.53 -47.43 22.51
N LYS A 450 18.45 -46.75 21.36
CA LYS A 450 19.54 -46.61 20.39
C LYS A 450 20.47 -45.46 20.79
N PHE A 451 21.09 -45.56 21.97
CA PHE A 451 21.78 -44.43 22.62
C PHE A 451 22.94 -43.84 21.80
N ALA A 452 23.73 -44.67 21.10
CA ALA A 452 24.82 -44.18 20.25
C ALA A 452 24.31 -43.35 19.06
N GLU A 453 23.20 -43.77 18.44
CA GLU A 453 22.54 -43.02 17.36
C GLU A 453 21.92 -41.72 17.90
N ALA A 454 21.34 -41.78 19.11
CA ALA A 454 20.79 -40.62 19.81
C ALA A 454 21.87 -39.55 20.03
N VAL A 455 23.02 -39.92 20.63
CA VAL A 455 24.15 -38.99 20.85
C VAL A 455 24.63 -38.38 19.54
N THR A 456 24.89 -39.19 18.51
CA THR A 456 25.37 -38.69 17.21
C THR A 456 24.37 -37.69 16.59
N THR A 457 23.07 -37.98 16.71
CA THR A 457 22.01 -37.13 16.15
C THR A 457 21.85 -35.83 16.94
N LEU A 458 21.92 -35.91 18.28
CA LEU A 458 21.81 -34.77 19.19
C LEU A 458 23.04 -33.86 19.15
N GLU A 459 24.24 -34.41 18.97
CA GLU A 459 25.45 -33.62 18.69
C GLU A 459 25.27 -32.80 17.41
N ASN A 460 24.73 -33.41 16.34
CA ASN A 460 24.40 -32.69 15.12
C ASN A 460 23.31 -31.63 15.36
N ALA A 461 22.27 -31.96 16.13
CA ALA A 461 21.23 -30.99 16.51
C ALA A 461 21.83 -29.76 17.22
N ASN A 462 22.75 -29.97 18.17
CA ASN A 462 23.45 -28.89 18.89
C ASN A 462 24.42 -28.11 17.98
N GLN A 463 24.98 -28.73 16.94
CA GLN A 463 25.76 -28.01 15.93
C GLN A 463 24.89 -27.09 15.07
N GLN A 464 23.67 -27.52 14.71
CA GLN A 464 22.75 -26.71 13.91
C GLN A 464 22.07 -25.60 14.73
N ALA A 465 21.78 -25.86 16.00
CA ALA A 465 21.12 -24.93 16.92
C ALA A 465 21.88 -24.85 18.25
N PRO A 466 23.07 -24.22 18.27
CA PRO A 466 23.87 -24.10 19.48
C PRO A 466 23.13 -23.27 20.53
N ASN A 467 23.33 -23.61 21.81
CA ASN A 467 22.70 -22.93 22.96
C ASN A 467 21.17 -23.09 23.02
N ASN A 468 20.61 -24.15 22.44
CA ASN A 468 19.24 -24.56 22.74
C ASN A 468 19.24 -25.45 23.99
N VAL A 469 18.56 -25.01 25.06
CA VAL A 469 18.53 -25.70 26.35
C VAL A 469 17.96 -27.11 26.22
N GLU A 470 16.84 -27.29 25.50
CA GLU A 470 16.22 -28.61 25.31
C GLU A 470 17.19 -29.62 24.66
N ILE A 471 17.90 -29.18 23.63
CA ILE A 471 18.88 -30.02 22.91
C ILE A 471 20.04 -30.40 23.84
N LEU A 472 20.55 -29.46 24.63
CA LEU A 472 21.61 -29.71 25.59
C LEU A 472 21.16 -30.69 26.69
N MET A 473 19.90 -30.59 27.11
CA MET A 473 19.29 -31.46 28.09
C MET A 473 19.16 -32.90 27.58
N HIS A 474 18.54 -33.08 26.40
CA HIS A 474 18.46 -34.38 25.73
C HIS A 474 19.84 -34.99 25.43
N LEU A 475 20.80 -34.17 25.00
CA LEU A 475 22.17 -34.62 24.73
C LEU A 475 22.88 -35.10 26.00
N GLY A 476 22.72 -34.40 27.11
CA GLY A 476 23.27 -34.83 28.39
C GLY A 476 22.62 -36.12 28.90
N ASP A 477 21.30 -36.25 28.78
CA ASP A 477 20.58 -37.49 29.10
C ASP A 477 21.11 -38.67 28.25
N ALA A 478 21.35 -38.43 26.96
CA ALA A 478 21.92 -39.42 26.05
C ALA A 478 23.38 -39.79 26.40
N TYR A 479 24.22 -38.83 26.78
CA TYR A 479 25.59 -39.10 27.25
C TYR A 479 25.62 -39.97 28.51
N LEU A 480 24.74 -39.73 29.48
CA LEU A 480 24.66 -40.57 30.66
C LEU A 480 24.34 -42.03 30.32
N LYS A 481 23.52 -42.29 29.30
CA LYS A 481 23.18 -43.67 28.88
C LYS A 481 24.33 -44.41 28.20
N ILE A 482 25.37 -43.71 27.76
CA ILE A 482 26.57 -44.32 27.17
C ILE A 482 27.81 -44.21 28.07
N ASP A 483 27.61 -43.97 29.38
CA ASP A 483 28.68 -43.90 30.40
C ASP A 483 29.71 -42.79 30.14
N GLU A 484 29.23 -41.62 29.67
CA GLU A 484 30.04 -40.41 29.42
C GLU A 484 29.61 -39.23 30.32
N PRO A 485 29.67 -39.37 31.66
CA PRO A 485 29.12 -38.38 32.60
C PRO A 485 29.80 -37.02 32.54
N GLU A 486 31.10 -36.94 32.21
CA GLU A 486 31.80 -35.67 32.08
C GLU A 486 31.30 -34.85 30.88
N LYS A 487 30.85 -35.51 29.81
CA LYS A 487 30.23 -34.82 28.66
C LYS A 487 28.81 -34.37 29.00
N ALA A 488 28.05 -35.21 29.70
CA ALA A 488 26.71 -34.86 30.18
C ALA A 488 26.74 -33.61 31.07
N GLN A 489 27.63 -33.59 32.06
CA GLN A 489 27.80 -32.46 32.96
C GLN A 489 28.11 -31.16 32.20
N ARG A 490 29.03 -31.18 31.23
CA ARG A 490 29.39 -29.98 30.45
C ARG A 490 28.22 -29.38 29.68
N VAL A 491 27.39 -30.22 29.04
CA VAL A 491 26.26 -29.71 28.26
C VAL A 491 25.15 -29.17 29.17
N TRP A 492 24.94 -29.76 30.35
CA TRP A 492 24.00 -29.21 31.34
C TRP A 492 24.52 -27.95 32.02
N GLU A 493 25.82 -27.85 32.30
CA GLU A 493 26.44 -26.59 32.76
C GLU A 493 26.24 -25.49 31.71
N GLN A 494 26.44 -25.79 30.43
CA GLN A 494 26.14 -24.87 29.34
C GLN A 494 24.64 -24.49 29.34
N ALA A 495 23.73 -25.44 29.51
CA ALA A 495 22.30 -25.17 29.62
C ALA A 495 21.98 -24.23 30.80
N GLN A 496 22.60 -24.47 31.97
CA GLN A 496 22.46 -23.64 33.16
C GLN A 496 22.95 -22.20 32.94
N THR A 497 24.00 -21.99 32.14
CA THR A 497 24.42 -20.61 31.79
C THR A 497 23.38 -19.83 31.00
N ILE A 498 22.52 -20.53 30.25
CA ILE A 498 21.47 -19.95 29.40
C ILE A 498 20.19 -19.74 30.22
N GLU A 499 19.82 -20.71 31.05
CA GLU A 499 18.66 -20.64 31.94
C GLU A 499 19.05 -20.94 33.41
N PRO A 500 19.63 -19.96 34.13
CA PRO A 500 20.17 -20.18 35.48
C PRO A 500 19.14 -20.61 36.54
N ASN A 501 17.85 -20.35 36.27
CA ASN A 501 16.74 -20.61 37.19
C ASN A 501 15.92 -21.85 36.80
N ASN A 502 16.35 -22.63 35.82
CA ASN A 502 15.63 -23.84 35.40
C ASN A 502 15.92 -25.00 36.37
N GLU A 503 14.92 -25.41 37.14
CA GLU A 503 15.02 -26.46 38.17
C GLU A 503 15.41 -27.82 37.58
N GLU A 504 14.96 -28.14 36.37
CA GLU A 504 15.24 -29.41 35.69
C GLU A 504 16.73 -29.59 35.40
N ILE A 505 17.43 -28.48 35.10
CA ILE A 505 18.88 -28.46 34.88
C ILE A 505 19.61 -28.68 36.21
N HIS A 506 19.15 -28.02 37.28
CA HIS A 506 19.73 -28.19 38.62
C HIS A 506 19.57 -29.62 39.12
N GLU A 507 18.43 -30.26 38.87
CA GLU A 507 18.22 -31.67 39.23
C GLU A 507 19.20 -32.59 38.50
N ARG A 508 19.42 -32.40 37.19
CA ARG A 508 20.37 -33.21 36.41
C ARG A 508 21.82 -33.05 36.84
N LEU A 509 22.25 -31.82 37.18
CA LEU A 509 23.62 -31.56 37.66
C LEU A 509 23.92 -32.13 39.05
N ASN A 510 22.89 -32.52 39.81
CA ASN A 510 23.02 -33.08 41.15
C ASN A 510 22.90 -34.62 41.18
N GLN A 511 22.64 -35.27 40.04
CA GLN A 511 22.64 -36.73 39.87
C GLN A 511 24.05 -37.25 39.62
#